data_AF-A0A359EE29-F1
#
_entry.id   AF-A0A359EE29-F1
#
_cell.length_a   1.000
_cell.length_b   1.000
_cell.length_c   1.000
_cell.angle_alpha   90.00
_cell.angle_beta   90.00
_cell.angle_gamma   90.00
#
_symmetry.space_group_name_H-M   'P 1'
#
loop_
_entity.id
_entity.type
_entity.pdbx_description
1 polymer ?
#
loop_
_entity_poly.entity_id
_entity_poly.type
_entity_poly.pdbx_seq_one_letter_code
_entity_poly.pdbx_strand_id
1 'polypeptide(L)' 'MEELIKLVSQKAGISDDQAKKAVDTVVGFLKDKLPGPAAAQLDALLKGGDASNLMGGLGGLLGKK' A
#
# COMPACT_ATOMS: atom_id res chain seq x y z
N MET A 1 -0.51 7.72 -2.22
CA MET A 1 0.90 7.68 -2.68
C MET A 1 1.65 9.00 -2.42
N GLU A 2 1.14 10.16 -2.83
CA GLU A 2 1.81 11.46 -2.58
C GLU A 2 2.00 11.80 -1.09
N GLU A 3 1.01 11.50 -0.26
CA GLU A 3 1.09 11.72 1.18
C GLU A 3 2.20 10.89 1.84
N LEU A 4 2.34 9.62 1.44
CA LEU A 4 3.42 8.74 1.87
C LEU A 4 4.80 9.27 1.45
N ILE A 5 4.91 9.78 0.21
CA ILE A 5 6.16 10.38 -0.29
C ILE A 5 6.53 11.61 0.54
N LYS A 6 5.58 12.52 0.80
CA LYS A 6 5.81 13.70 1.64
C LYS A 6 6.19 13.33 3.06
N LEU A 7 5.53 12.33 3.64
CA LEU A 7 5.85 11.85 5.00
C LEU A 7 7.28 11.31 5.07
N VAL A 8 7.68 10.48 4.11
CA VAL A 8 9.03 9.91 4.04
C VAL A 8 10.06 11.01 3.80
N SER A 9 9.82 11.92 2.85
CA SER A 9 10.65 13.09 2.57
C SER A 9 10.91 13.91 3.85
N GLN A 10 9.85 14.29 4.56
CA GLN A 10 9.95 15.06 5.81
C GLN A 10 10.65 14.32 6.94
N LYS A 11 10.37 13.03 7.13
CA LYS A 11 10.89 12.25 8.26
C LYS A 11 12.32 11.77 8.03
N ALA A 12 12.67 11.45 6.79
CA ALA A 12 14.00 10.97 6.42
C ALA A 12 14.95 12.10 5.99
N GLY A 13 14.44 13.32 5.77
CA GLY A 13 15.26 14.46 5.35
C GLY A 13 15.83 14.31 3.95
N ILE A 14 15.07 13.70 3.04
CA ILE A 14 15.47 13.42 1.65
C ILE A 14 14.56 14.17 0.67
N SER A 15 14.97 14.31 -0.59
CA SER A 15 14.11 14.96 -1.60
C SER A 15 12.87 14.11 -1.92
N ASP A 16 11.81 14.74 -2.42
CA ASP A 16 10.59 14.04 -2.85
C ASP A 16 10.89 12.98 -3.92
N ASP A 17 11.83 13.23 -4.83
CA ASP A 17 12.27 12.27 -5.83
C ASP A 17 12.98 11.05 -5.20
N GLN A 18 13.79 11.26 -4.17
CA GLN A 18 14.42 10.19 -3.41
C GLN A 18 13.39 9.41 -2.59
N ALA A 19 12.45 10.10 -1.96
CA ALA A 19 11.36 9.50 -1.20
C ALA A 19 10.45 8.65 -2.09
N LYS A 20 10.13 9.12 -3.30
CA LYS A 20 9.37 8.35 -4.29
C LYS A 20 10.08 7.04 -4.64
N LYS A 21 11.37 7.10 -4.97
CA LYS A 21 12.18 5.89 -5.25
C LYS A 21 12.21 4.92 -4.07
N ALA A 22 12.35 5.45 -2.85
CA ALA A 22 12.35 4.64 -1.64
C ALA A 22 11.00 3.93 -1.42
N VAL A 23 9.89 4.66 -1.52
CA VAL A 23 8.54 4.12 -1.39
C VAL A 23 8.29 3.04 -2.46
N ASP A 24 8.60 3.32 -3.73
CA ASP A 24 8.41 2.37 -4.83
C ASP A 24 9.23 1.08 -4.62
N THR A 25 10.46 1.20 -4.13
CA THR A 25 11.34 0.05 -3.85
C THR A 25 10.76 -0.84 -2.74
N VAL A 26 10.32 -0.23 -1.63
CA VAL A 26 9.75 -0.97 -0.49
C VAL A 26 8.42 -1.61 -0.88
N VAL A 27 7.56 -0.88 -1.60
CA VAL A 27 6.28 -1.41 -2.09
C VAL A 27 6.51 -2.58 -3.04
N GLY A 28 7.48 -2.49 -3.95
CA GLY A 28 7.88 -3.60 -4.83
C GLY A 28 8.32 -4.83 -4.04
N PHE A 29 9.23 -4.64 -3.08
CA PHE A 29 9.69 -5.74 -2.21
C PHE A 29 8.53 -6.40 -1.45
N LEU A 30 7.60 -5.61 -0.88
CA LEU A 30 6.45 -6.15 -0.15
C LEU A 30 5.51 -6.93 -1.07
N LYS A 31 5.26 -6.44 -2.29
CA LYS A 31 4.43 -7.14 -3.28
C LYS A 31 5.05 -8.48 -3.69
N ASP A 32 6.36 -8.51 -3.88
CA ASP A 32 7.08 -9.75 -4.25
C ASP A 32 7.06 -10.80 -3.13
N LYS A 33 6.94 -10.35 -1.87
CA LYS A 33 6.90 -11.23 -0.69
C LYS A 33 5.50 -11.63 -0.25
N LEU A 34 4.46 -10.93 -0.71
CA LEU A 34 3.09 -11.19 -0.30
C LEU A 34 2.35 -12.07 -1.31
N PRO A 35 1.68 -13.15 -0.85
CA PRO A 35 0.90 -14.01 -1.75
C PRO A 35 -0.31 -13.26 -2.32
N GLY A 36 -0.64 -13.57 -3.59
CA GLY A 36 -1.58 -12.88 -4.48
C GLY A 36 -2.61 -11.92 -3.86
N PRO A 37 -3.55 -12.39 -3.02
CA PRO A 37 -4.61 -11.55 -2.45
C PRO A 37 -4.09 -10.37 -1.60
N ALA A 38 -2.99 -10.56 -0.87
CA ALA A 38 -2.43 -9.53 -0.01
C ALA A 38 -1.72 -8.43 -0.82
N ALA A 39 -1.08 -8.78 -1.93
CA ALA A 39 -0.48 -7.80 -2.84
C ALA A 39 -1.54 -6.89 -3.49
N ALA A 40 -2.68 -7.47 -3.89
CA ALA A 40 -3.81 -6.71 -4.45
C ALA A 40 -4.45 -5.76 -3.42
N GLN A 41 -4.51 -6.17 -2.15
CA GLN A 41 -4.99 -5.33 -1.04
C GLN A 41 -4.06 -4.16 -0.73
N LEU A 42 -2.73 -4.38 -0.75
CA LEU A 42 -1.76 -3.30 -0.62
C LEU A 42 -1.89 -2.28 -1.76
N ASP A 43 -2.05 -2.76 -3.00
CA ASP A 43 -2.25 -1.86 -4.14
C ASP A 43 -3.51 -1.02 -4.02
N ALA A 44 -4.61 -1.61 -3.54
CA ALA A 44 -5.85 -0.88 -3.29
C ALA A 44 -5.64 0.23 -2.24
N LEU A 45 -4.97 -0.08 -1.13
CA LEU A 45 -4.68 0.89 -0.07
C LEU A 45 -3.77 2.03 -0.56
N LEU A 46 -2.71 1.70 -1.31
CA LEU A 46 -1.73 2.69 -1.80
C LEU A 46 -2.30 3.66 -2.85
N LYS A 47 -3.28 3.19 -3.63
CA LYS A 47 -4.03 4.00 -4.61
C LYS A 47 -5.09 4.90 -3.96
N GLY A 48 -5.24 4.88 -2.63
CA GLY A 48 -6.27 5.63 -1.93
C GLY A 48 -7.65 4.96 -1.98
N GLY A 49 -7.69 3.64 -2.24
CA GLY A 49 -8.92 2.87 -2.17
C GLY A 49 -9.43 2.82 -0.73
N ASP A 50 -10.72 3.11 -0.56
CA ASP A 50 -11.41 3.00 0.72
C ASP A 50 -11.13 1.65 1.38
N ALA A 51 -10.67 1.68 2.63
CA ALA A 51 -10.53 0.49 3.47
C ALA A 51 -11.86 -0.31 3.57
N SER A 52 -13.01 0.33 3.29
CA SER A 52 -14.31 -0.31 3.14
C SER A 52 -14.37 -1.39 2.06
N ASN A 53 -13.66 -1.25 0.93
CA ASN A 53 -13.63 -2.29 -0.12
C ASN A 53 -12.81 -3.51 0.31
N LEU A 54 -11.76 -3.29 1.11
CA LEU A 54 -10.93 -4.36 1.68
C LEU A 54 -11.72 -5.13 2.76
N MET A 55 -12.49 -4.42 3.57
CA MET A 55 -13.36 -5.01 4.59
C MET A 55 -14.59 -5.71 3.98
N GLY A 56 -15.14 -5.21 2.88
CA GLY A 56 -16.22 -5.87 2.13
C GLY A 56 -15.78 -7.21 1.51
N GLY A 57 -14.55 -7.29 0.98
CA GLY A 57 -13.98 -8.53 0.47
C GLY A 57 -13.70 -9.58 1.55
N LEU A 58 -13.23 -9.15 2.73
CA LEU A 58 -13.02 -10.03 3.89
C LEU A 58 -14.35 -10.48 4.52
N GLY A 59 -15.32 -9.56 4.66
CA GLY A 59 -16.66 -9.85 5.18
C GLY A 59 -17.46 -10.81 4.30
N GLY A 60 -17.31 -10.73 2.97
CA GLY A 60 -17.93 -11.69 2.04
C GLY A 60 -17.34 -13.11 2.11
N LEU A 61 -16.08 -13.25 2.53
CA LEU A 61 -15.40 -14.54 2.71
C LEU A 61 -15.71 -15.15 4.09
N LEU A 62 -15.88 -14.32 5.12
CA LEU A 62 -16.28 -14.72 6.47
C LEU A 62 -17.78 -14.97 6.62
N GLY A 63 -18.62 -14.32 5.81
CA GLY A 63 -20.08 -14.46 5.83
C GLY A 63 -20.63 -15.63 5.02
N LYS A 64 -19.76 -16.42 4.35
CA LYS A 64 -20.16 -17.57 3.53
C LYS A 64 -19.81 -18.90 4.19
N LYS A 65 -20.26 -19.06 5.43
CA LYS A 65 -20.42 -20.36 6.10
C LYS A 65 -21.88 -20.60 6.43
#